data_AF-A0A843DEV5-F1
#
_entry.id   AF-A0A843DEV5-F1
#
_cell.length_a   1.000
_cell.length_b   1.000
_cell.length_c   1.000
_cell.angle_alpha   90.00
_cell.angle_beta   90.00
_cell.angle_gamma   90.00
#
_symmetry.space_group_name_H-M   'P 1'
#
loop_
_entity.id
_entity.type
_entity.pdbx_description
1 polymer ?
#
loop_
_entity_poly.entity_id
_entity_poly.type
_entity_poly.pdbx_seq_one_letter_code
_entity_poly.pdbx_strand_id
1 'polypeptide(L)'
;MLSAENAAELAEFAMLLEVCAKRKPGNIDREHDYDDTRLEHFLNSAVRARKIFQNIHGMPLGEAMYEAVRLTNGHSGGNTHFGAFILLLPLLKGKGIEGACRVVKETTVDDAVLFYKAFGLTAVRVSEESDMD
;
A
#
# COMPACT_ATOMS: atom_id res chain seq x y z
N MET A 1 17.55 -12.35 -12.32
CA MET A 1 16.30 -12.39 -11.53
C MET A 1 16.55 -11.59 -10.27
N LEU A 2 15.75 -10.56 -9.97
CA LEU A 2 15.89 -9.78 -8.72
C LEU A 2 15.67 -10.71 -7.51
N SER A 3 16.54 -10.64 -6.50
CA SER A 3 16.30 -11.31 -5.23
C SER A 3 15.06 -10.70 -4.55
N ALA A 4 14.41 -11.45 -3.65
CA ALA A 4 13.26 -10.93 -2.90
C ALA A 4 13.63 -9.71 -2.04
N GLU A 5 14.85 -9.69 -1.51
CA GLU A 5 15.39 -8.57 -0.74
C GLU A 5 15.55 -7.30 -1.60
N ASN A 6 16.09 -7.44 -2.81
CA ASN A 6 16.19 -6.33 -3.75
C ASN A 6 14.81 -5.85 -4.21
N ALA A 7 13.82 -6.75 -4.35
CA ALA A 7 12.47 -6.37 -4.75
C ALA A 7 11.74 -5.59 -3.65
N ALA A 8 11.91 -5.98 -2.38
CA ALA A 8 11.36 -5.27 -1.23
C ALA A 8 11.97 -3.86 -1.09
N GLU A 9 13.28 -3.73 -1.30
CA GLU A 9 13.98 -2.43 -1.34
C GLU A 9 13.44 -1.53 -2.44
N LEU A 10 13.25 -2.06 -3.65
CA LEU A 10 12.72 -1.30 -4.77
C LEU A 10 11.27 -0.85 -4.53
N ALA A 11 10.45 -1.67 -3.87
CA ALA A 11 9.08 -1.31 -3.52
C ALA A 11 9.04 -0.18 -2.48
N GLU A 12 9.84 -0.28 -1.42
CA GLU A 12 10.00 0.80 -0.44
C GLU A 12 10.48 2.09 -1.12
N PHE A 13 11.52 1.99 -1.95
CA PHE A 13 12.08 3.15 -2.64
C PHE A 13 11.09 3.80 -3.61
N ALA A 14 10.29 2.99 -4.32
CA ALA A 14 9.23 3.49 -5.18
C ALA A 14 8.19 4.30 -4.39
N MET A 15 7.77 3.83 -3.20
CA MET A 15 6.85 4.57 -2.33
C MET A 15 7.46 5.88 -1.82
N LEU A 16 8.75 5.88 -1.46
CA LEU A 16 9.46 7.08 -1.02
C LEU A 16 9.57 8.12 -2.15
N LEU A 17 9.90 7.69 -3.37
CA LEU A 17 9.94 8.57 -4.54
C LEU A 17 8.55 9.15 -4.87
N GLU A 18 7.51 8.32 -4.72
CA GLU A 18 6.14 8.68 -5.03
C GLU A 18 5.60 9.78 -4.11
N VAL A 19 5.91 9.78 -2.81
CA VAL A 19 5.49 10.86 -1.91
C VAL A 19 6.41 12.10 -1.98
N CYS A 20 7.69 11.93 -2.27
CA CYS A 20 8.65 13.03 -2.41
C CYS A 20 8.54 13.80 -3.74
N ALA A 21 7.66 13.36 -4.66
CA ALA A 21 7.38 14.08 -5.89
C ALA A 21 6.77 15.46 -5.60
N LYS A 22 7.06 16.45 -6.46
CA LYS A 22 6.76 17.86 -6.19
C LYS A 22 5.28 18.23 -6.31
N ARG A 23 4.53 17.56 -7.19
CA ARG A 23 3.11 17.86 -7.42
C ARG A 23 2.33 16.59 -7.69
N LYS A 24 1.36 16.30 -6.84
CA LYS A 24 0.38 15.23 -7.03
C LYS A 24 -1.02 15.82 -6.85
N PRO A 25 -1.69 16.24 -7.95
CA PRO A 25 -3.02 16.82 -7.87
C PRO A 25 -3.97 15.93 -7.05
N GLY A 26 -4.56 16.47 -5.98
CA GLY A 26 -5.51 15.77 -5.12
C GLY A 26 -4.89 14.74 -4.15
N ASN A 27 -3.57 14.75 -3.94
CA ASN A 27 -2.90 13.84 -3.01
C ASN A 27 -1.82 14.57 -2.19
N ILE A 28 -1.36 13.95 -1.09
CA ILE A 28 -0.21 14.43 -0.33
C ILE A 28 1.04 14.37 -1.20
N ASP A 29 1.80 15.46 -1.21
CA ASP A 29 3.08 15.58 -1.89
C ASP A 29 4.05 16.43 -1.04
N ARG A 30 5.27 16.64 -1.54
CA ARG A 30 6.31 17.37 -0.79
C ARG A 30 5.91 18.81 -0.39
N GLU A 31 5.00 19.43 -1.12
CA GLU A 31 4.62 20.84 -0.96
C GLU A 31 3.21 21.00 -0.38
N HIS A 32 2.46 19.90 -0.20
CA HIS A 32 1.07 19.89 0.25
C HIS A 32 0.82 18.83 1.34
N ASP A 33 0.75 19.30 2.58
CA ASP A 33 0.20 18.54 3.72
C ASP A 33 -1.32 18.79 3.85
N TYR A 34 -2.04 17.84 4.45
CA TYR A 34 -3.36 18.06 5.05
C TYR A 34 -3.20 18.27 6.56
N ASP A 35 -4.19 18.90 7.22
CA ASP A 35 -4.12 19.22 8.66
C ASP A 35 -3.76 18.02 9.54
N ASP A 36 -4.31 16.86 9.19
CA ASP A 36 -4.21 15.58 9.88
C ASP A 36 -3.22 14.62 9.22
N THR A 37 -2.78 14.86 7.99
CA THR A 37 -1.90 13.95 7.23
C THR A 37 -0.74 14.66 6.57
N ARG A 38 0.49 14.27 6.91
CA ARG A 38 1.72 14.93 6.46
C ARG A 38 2.68 13.98 5.74
N LEU A 39 3.64 14.53 5.02
CA LEU A 39 4.72 13.79 4.37
C LEU A 39 5.39 12.74 5.30
N GLU A 40 5.67 13.09 6.56
CA GLU A 40 6.37 12.22 7.50
C GLU A 40 5.59 10.93 7.80
N HIS A 41 4.26 10.98 7.76
CA HIS A 41 3.40 9.80 7.92
C HIS A 41 3.61 8.80 6.78
N PHE A 42 3.72 9.29 5.54
CA PHE A 42 3.98 8.47 4.37
C PHE A 42 5.41 7.90 4.37
N LEU A 43 6.40 8.70 4.78
CA LEU A 43 7.79 8.23 4.91
C LEU A 43 7.90 7.13 5.98
N ASN A 44 7.28 7.32 7.15
CA ASN A 44 7.24 6.31 8.20
C ASN A 44 6.56 5.03 7.73
N SER A 45 5.43 5.16 7.04
CA SER A 45 4.67 4.04 6.49
C SER A 45 5.48 3.25 5.45
N ALA A 46 6.21 3.91 4.55
CA ALA A 46 7.04 3.23 3.55
C ALA A 46 8.13 2.36 4.20
N VAL A 47 8.88 2.92 5.17
CA VAL A 47 9.92 2.18 5.89
C VAL A 47 9.34 0.97 6.65
N ARG A 48 8.18 1.14 7.28
CA ARG A 48 7.49 0.04 7.98
C ARG A 48 7.01 -1.06 7.03
N ALA A 49 6.51 -0.71 5.85
CA ALA A 49 5.99 -1.66 4.87
C ALA A 49 7.04 -2.64 4.35
N ARG A 50 8.33 -2.27 4.34
CA ARG A 50 9.45 -3.13 3.92
C ARG A 50 9.41 -4.52 4.56
N LYS A 51 9.06 -4.61 5.85
CA LYS A 51 8.96 -5.89 6.56
C LYS A 51 7.94 -6.83 5.91
N ILE A 52 6.81 -6.30 5.44
CA ILE A 52 5.78 -7.11 4.75
C ILE A 52 6.29 -7.52 3.38
N PHE A 53 6.93 -6.62 2.64
CA PHE A 53 7.50 -6.91 1.34
C PHE A 53 8.54 -8.03 1.38
N GLN A 54 9.39 -8.06 2.40
CA GLN A 54 10.38 -9.13 2.59
C GLN A 54 9.74 -10.49 2.86
N ASN A 55 8.58 -10.52 3.54
CA ASN A 55 7.90 -11.74 3.96
C ASN A 55 6.74 -12.16 3.05
N ILE A 56 6.49 -11.44 1.95
CA ILE A 56 5.31 -11.59 1.08
C ILE A 56 5.10 -13.01 0.53
N HIS A 57 6.19 -13.75 0.32
CA HIS A 57 6.12 -15.10 -0.21
C HIS A 57 5.68 -16.14 0.83
N GLY A 58 5.73 -15.81 2.12
CA GLY A 58 5.36 -16.69 3.23
C GLY A 58 3.90 -16.57 3.69
N MET A 59 3.08 -15.71 3.07
CA MET A 59 1.71 -15.43 3.50
C MET A 59 0.74 -15.27 2.31
N PRO A 60 -0.57 -15.54 2.46
CA PRO A 60 -1.61 -15.19 1.49
C PRO A 60 -1.64 -13.70 1.15
N LEU A 61 -2.22 -13.34 0.00
CA LEU A 61 -2.21 -11.94 -0.46
C LEU A 61 -3.07 -11.05 0.44
N GLY A 62 -4.24 -11.51 0.88
CA GLY A 62 -5.10 -10.76 1.79
C GLY A 62 -4.48 -10.57 3.17
N GLU A 63 -3.74 -11.57 3.68
CA GLU A 63 -2.98 -11.43 4.93
C GLU A 63 -1.88 -10.38 4.80
N ALA A 64 -1.14 -10.39 3.69
CA ALA A 64 -0.14 -9.36 3.42
C ALA A 64 -0.76 -7.95 3.34
N MET A 65 -1.94 -7.82 2.71
CA MET A 65 -2.65 -6.55 2.62
C MET A 65 -3.07 -6.05 4.01
N TYR A 66 -3.68 -6.92 4.80
CA TYR A 66 -4.11 -6.60 6.15
C TYR A 66 -2.94 -6.21 7.05
N GLU A 67 -1.86 -6.99 7.05
CA GLU A 67 -0.69 -6.72 7.89
C GLU A 67 0.08 -5.49 7.44
N ALA A 68 0.17 -5.20 6.13
CA ALA A 68 0.76 -3.96 5.62
C ALA A 68 0.01 -2.75 6.17
N VAL A 69 -1.31 -2.72 6.01
CA VAL A 69 -2.15 -1.62 6.48
C VAL A 69 -2.10 -1.49 8.00
N ARG A 70 -2.24 -2.60 8.74
CA ARG A 70 -2.19 -2.61 10.20
C ARG A 70 -0.86 -2.07 10.73
N LEU A 71 0.26 -2.43 10.10
CA LEU A 71 1.59 -2.01 10.51
C LEU A 71 1.84 -0.52 10.22
N THR A 72 1.34 -0.02 9.10
CA THR A 72 1.52 1.39 8.71
C THR A 72 0.53 2.33 9.37
N ASN A 73 -0.63 1.88 9.81
CA ASN A 73 -1.68 2.70 10.44
C ASN A 73 -1.44 2.98 11.95
N GLY A 74 -0.17 3.09 12.37
CA GLY A 74 0.21 3.30 13.78
C GLY A 74 0.43 4.76 14.17
N HIS A 75 0.01 5.70 13.33
CA HIS A 75 0.16 7.15 13.52
C HIS A 75 -1.15 7.88 13.24
N SER A 76 -1.27 9.14 13.61
CA SER A 76 -2.50 9.94 13.48
C SER A 76 -2.87 10.34 12.05
N GLY A 77 -2.08 9.90 11.06
CA GLY A 77 -2.18 10.31 9.66
C GLY A 77 -3.14 9.50 8.81
N GLY A 78 -3.88 8.56 9.41
CA GLY A 78 -4.86 7.74 8.71
C GLY A 78 -4.27 6.99 7.51
N ASN A 79 -4.93 7.10 6.35
CA ASN A 79 -4.55 6.39 5.13
C ASN A 79 -3.32 7.02 4.45
N THR A 80 -2.26 6.25 4.28
CA THR A 80 -1.06 6.64 3.53
C THR A 80 -0.95 5.87 2.21
N HIS A 81 -0.68 4.57 2.29
CA HIS A 81 -0.22 3.77 1.13
C HIS A 81 -1.16 2.64 0.73
N PHE A 82 -2.45 2.68 1.12
CA PHE A 82 -3.40 1.61 0.80
C PHE A 82 -3.42 1.29 -0.71
N GLY A 83 -3.56 2.31 -1.55
CA GLY A 83 -3.54 2.14 -3.02
C GLY A 83 -2.22 1.57 -3.55
N ALA A 84 -1.08 1.99 -2.97
CA ALA A 84 0.23 1.45 -3.34
C ALA A 84 0.34 -0.05 -2.99
N PHE A 85 -0.24 -0.49 -1.86
CA PHE A 85 -0.25 -1.91 -1.49
C PHE A 85 -1.08 -2.78 -2.44
N ILE A 86 -2.22 -2.28 -2.93
CA ILE A 86 -3.02 -2.98 -3.96
C ILE A 86 -2.17 -3.32 -5.19
N LEU A 87 -1.26 -2.41 -5.58
CA LEU A 87 -0.39 -2.59 -6.74
C LEU A 87 0.87 -3.42 -6.41
N LEU A 88 1.58 -3.08 -5.34
CA LEU A 88 2.91 -3.61 -5.06
C LEU A 88 2.88 -5.03 -4.51
N LEU A 89 1.91 -5.38 -3.65
CA LEU A 89 1.87 -6.72 -3.04
C LEU A 89 1.71 -7.84 -4.08
N PRO A 90 0.79 -7.74 -5.06
CA PRO A 90 0.71 -8.73 -6.14
C PRO A 90 1.96 -8.78 -7.02
N LEU A 91 2.57 -7.63 -7.34
CA LEU A 91 3.79 -7.54 -8.16
C LEU A 91 4.96 -8.23 -7.48
N LEU A 92 5.14 -8.01 -6.18
CA LEU A 92 6.17 -8.66 -5.38
C LEU A 92 5.90 -10.16 -5.27
N LYS A 93 4.68 -10.55 -4.86
CA LYS A 93 4.30 -11.96 -4.68
C LYS A 93 4.44 -12.77 -5.97
N GLY A 94 3.98 -12.19 -7.08
CA GLY A 94 4.00 -12.76 -8.42
C GLY A 94 5.33 -12.63 -9.16
N LYS A 95 6.30 -11.89 -8.62
CA LYS A 95 7.62 -11.64 -9.24
C LYS A 95 7.49 -11.05 -10.65
N GLY A 96 6.61 -10.06 -10.81
CA GLY A 96 6.34 -9.38 -12.07
C GLY A 96 4.86 -9.41 -12.48
N ILE A 97 4.52 -8.74 -13.58
CA ILE A 97 3.13 -8.49 -14.01
C ILE A 97 2.37 -9.81 -14.27
N GLU A 98 2.96 -10.73 -15.02
CA GLU A 98 2.30 -11.98 -15.38
C GLU A 98 1.96 -12.82 -14.14
N GLY A 99 2.90 -12.92 -13.19
CA GLY A 99 2.66 -13.62 -11.93
C GLY A 99 1.72 -12.87 -11.01
N ALA A 100 1.74 -11.53 -11.01
CA ALA A 100 0.77 -10.73 -10.26
C ALA A 100 -0.67 -11.02 -10.74
N CYS A 101 -0.89 -11.09 -12.04
CA CYS A 101 -2.18 -11.46 -12.62
C CYS A 101 -2.63 -12.85 -12.18
N ARG A 102 -1.71 -13.83 -12.08
CA ARG A 102 -2.04 -15.18 -11.55
C ARG A 102 -2.40 -15.11 -10.06
N VAL A 103 -1.55 -14.48 -9.26
CA VAL A 103 -1.76 -14.32 -7.81
C VAL A 103 -3.13 -13.70 -7.52
N VAL A 104 -3.51 -12.65 -8.26
CA VAL A 104 -4.83 -12.00 -8.09
C VAL A 104 -5.97 -12.95 -8.46
N LYS A 105 -5.86 -13.69 -9.57
CA LYS A 105 -6.88 -14.67 -9.99
C LYS A 105 -7.03 -15.85 -9.02
N GLU A 106 -5.96 -16.19 -8.30
CA GLU A 106 -5.93 -17.29 -7.33
C GLU A 106 -6.39 -16.86 -5.92
N THR A 107 -6.74 -15.58 -5.72
CA THR A 107 -7.29 -15.11 -4.45
C THR A 107 -8.58 -15.82 -4.06
N THR A 108 -8.79 -15.89 -2.76
CA THR A 108 -9.92 -16.57 -2.14
C THR A 108 -10.89 -15.58 -1.49
N VAL A 109 -12.01 -16.09 -1.00
CA VAL A 109 -12.94 -15.30 -0.17
C VAL A 109 -12.25 -14.77 1.09
N ASP A 110 -11.35 -15.55 1.70
CA ASP A 110 -10.60 -15.12 2.89
C ASP A 110 -9.66 -13.94 2.56
N ASP A 111 -9.03 -13.95 1.38
CA ASP A 111 -8.23 -12.81 0.92
C ASP A 111 -9.09 -11.55 0.78
N ALA A 112 -10.31 -11.68 0.24
CA ALA A 112 -11.24 -10.57 0.11
C ALA A 112 -11.71 -10.05 1.48
N VAL A 113 -12.03 -10.94 2.43
CA VAL A 113 -12.40 -10.56 3.80
C VAL A 113 -11.28 -9.78 4.47
N LEU A 114 -10.04 -10.24 4.36
CA LEU A 114 -8.88 -9.54 4.93
C LEU A 114 -8.62 -8.19 4.24
N PHE A 115 -8.81 -8.11 2.93
CA PHE A 115 -8.74 -6.86 2.17
C PHE A 115 -9.74 -5.82 2.70
N TYR A 116 -11.01 -6.21 2.88
CA TYR A 116 -12.04 -5.29 3.41
C TYR A 116 -11.80 -4.93 4.88
N LYS A 117 -11.28 -5.85 5.69
CA LYS A 117 -10.82 -5.52 7.05
C LYS A 117 -9.68 -4.51 7.02
N ALA A 118 -8.72 -4.67 6.11
CA ALA A 118 -7.63 -3.71 5.91
C ALA A 118 -8.19 -2.35 5.52
N PHE A 119 -9.13 -2.29 4.57
CA PHE A 119 -9.80 -1.06 4.17
C PHE A 119 -10.51 -0.38 5.36
N GLY A 120 -11.18 -1.15 6.22
CA GLY A 120 -11.83 -0.62 7.42
C GLY A 120 -10.86 -0.05 8.47
N LEU A 121 -9.57 -0.44 8.46
CA LEU A 121 -8.55 0.19 9.31
C LEU A 121 -8.15 1.57 8.79
N THR A 122 -8.28 1.80 7.48
CA THR A 122 -7.95 3.09 6.88
C THR A 122 -9.13 4.05 6.96
N ALA A 123 -8.89 5.27 7.45
CA ALA A 123 -9.83 6.37 7.30
C ALA A 123 -9.79 6.91 5.86
N VAL A 124 -10.08 6.07 4.86
CA VAL A 124 -10.11 6.49 3.46
C VAL A 124 -11.20 7.54 3.31
N ARG A 125 -10.79 8.78 3.02
CA ARG A 125 -11.69 9.85 2.62
C ARG A 125 -12.27 9.47 1.25
N VAL A 126 -13.45 8.86 1.24
CA VAL A 126 -14.28 8.82 0.05
C VAL A 126 -14.94 10.19 -0.02
N SER A 127 -14.69 10.95 -1.10
CA SER A 127 -15.42 12.20 -1.33
C SER A 127 -16.93 11.90 -1.32
N GLU A 128 -17.71 12.66 -0.56
CA GLU A 128 -19.17 12.51 -0.53
C GLU A 128 -19.84 12.91 -1.86
N GLU A 129 -19.10 13.50 -2.80
CA GLU A 129 -19.59 13.83 -4.13
C GLU A 129 -19.68 12.57 -5.02
N SER A 130 -20.77 11.84 -4.83
CA SER A 130 -21.46 11.18 -5.94
C SER A 130 -22.54 12.11 -6.48
N ASP A 131 -22.15 13.25 -7.05
CA ASP A 131 -23.00 13.91 -8.06
C ASP A 131 -22.74 13.20 -9.38
N MET A 132 -23.22 11.95 -9.44
CA MET A 132 -23.55 11.27 -10.68
C MET A 132 -24.98 11.71 -11.05
N ASP A 133 -25.10 12.95 -11.51
CA ASP A 133 -26.20 13.37 -12.37
C ASP A 133 -25.84 13.08 -13.85
#